data_AF-A0A6H9LRY2-F1
#
_entry.id   AF-A0A6H9LRY2-F1
#
_cell.length_a   1.000
_cell.length_b   1.000
_cell.length_c   1.000
_cell.angle_alpha   90.00
_cell.angle_beta   90.00
_cell.angle_gamma   90.00
#
_symmetry.space_group_name_H-M   'P 1'
#
loop_
_entity.id
_entity.type
_entity.pdbx_description
1 polymer ?
#
loop_
_entity_poly.entity_id
_entity_poly.type
_entity_poly.pdbx_seq_one_letter_code
_entity_poly.pdbx_strand_id
1 'polypeptide(L)'
;RFDRQIVVNNPDLKGREGILSVHVRKVKLAGDVNLNTLARGTPGMSGADLANMVNEAALLASRGDKDAVYMEDFEEAKDKVMMGTARKSMVIADKEKEVIAYHEAGHTLVAKFLPKADPIHKVTIIPRGMALGVTHSLPVDERHTHSKEYLESTLAVLMGGRVAELIVFNQLDTGAGNDLERATKLARKMVCNWGMSDKLGPVTFGKTEEHLFLGREIQQHQDYSEATAVMIDQEIRKFVDTAESTAHRILTENVDKLHALSKALLENEIVDSREVDEIIGRSPGTEENVEQPAPTPDK
;
A
#
# COMPACT_ATOMS: atom_id res chain seq x y z
N ARG A 1 -11.03 -20.75 34.53
CA ARG A 1 -10.71 -19.31 34.61
C ARG A 1 -9.30 -19.17 34.07
N PHE A 2 -9.04 -18.22 33.17
CA PHE A 2 -7.69 -17.97 32.66
C PHE A 2 -7.11 -16.84 33.51
N ASP A 3 -6.23 -17.18 34.43
CA ASP A 3 -5.70 -16.25 35.44
C ASP A 3 -4.63 -15.30 34.86
N ARG A 4 -4.10 -15.61 33.68
CA ARG A 4 -3.15 -14.77 32.95
C ARG A 4 -3.37 -14.90 31.45
N GLN A 5 -3.34 -13.76 30.76
CA GLN A 5 -3.26 -13.68 29.31
C GLN A 5 -1.94 -13.02 28.94
N ILE A 6 -1.21 -13.61 28.01
CA ILE A 6 0.02 -13.04 27.44
C ILE A 6 -0.27 -12.83 25.96
N VAL A 7 -0.28 -11.56 25.54
CA VAL A 7 -0.50 -11.19 24.14
C VAL A 7 0.84 -11.23 23.43
N VAL A 8 0.94 -12.02 22.36
CA VAL A 8 2.10 -12.04 21.47
C VAL A 8 1.72 -11.26 20.21
N ASN A 9 2.22 -10.03 20.12
CA ASN A 9 1.97 -9.15 18.97
C ASN A 9 2.85 -9.55 17.77
N ASN A 10 2.53 -8.99 16.60
CA ASN A 10 3.41 -9.07 15.44
C ASN A 10 4.79 -8.45 15.76
N PRO A 11 5.86 -8.99 15.16
CA PRO A 11 7.22 -8.52 15.41
C PRO A 11 7.46 -7.10 14.90
N ASP A 12 8.20 -6.32 15.69
CA ASP A 12 8.77 -5.04 15.27
C ASP A 12 9.93 -5.25 14.27
N LEU A 13 10.51 -4.18 13.74
CA LEU A 13 11.61 -4.26 12.76
C LEU A 13 12.78 -5.17 13.24
N LYS A 14 13.20 -5.02 14.50
CA LYS A 14 14.29 -5.84 15.07
C LYS A 14 13.87 -7.29 15.25
N GLY A 15 12.62 -7.53 15.67
CA GLY A 15 12.03 -8.84 15.77
C GLY A 15 11.98 -9.55 14.42
N ARG A 16 11.59 -8.85 13.35
CA ARG A 16 11.58 -9.39 11.99
C ARG A 16 12.98 -9.75 11.51
N GLU A 17 13.96 -8.88 11.71
CA GLU A 17 15.37 -9.17 11.38
C GLU A 17 15.90 -10.39 12.16
N GLY A 18 15.56 -10.51 13.44
CA GLY A 18 15.88 -11.66 14.27
C GLY A 18 15.23 -12.96 13.79
N ILE A 19 13.93 -12.92 13.43
CA ILE A 19 13.20 -14.05 12.88
C ILE A 19 13.82 -14.49 11.55
N LEU A 20 14.06 -13.55 10.63
CA LEU A 20 14.73 -13.82 9.36
C LEU A 20 16.09 -14.49 9.59
N SER A 21 16.89 -13.94 10.51
CA SER A 21 18.22 -14.48 10.87
C SER A 21 18.17 -15.92 11.40
N VAL A 22 17.06 -16.35 12.01
CA VAL A 22 16.86 -17.74 12.45
C VAL A 22 16.51 -18.64 11.26
N HIS A 23 15.59 -18.20 10.40
CA HIS A 23 15.08 -19.01 9.30
C HIS A 23 16.08 -19.18 8.16
N VAL A 24 16.95 -18.19 7.92
CA VAL A 24 17.98 -18.29 6.87
C VAL A 24 19.18 -19.17 7.24
N ARG A 25 19.34 -19.62 8.50
CA ARG A 25 20.51 -20.43 8.93
C ARG A 25 20.71 -21.72 8.14
N LYS A 26 19.63 -22.28 7.60
CA LYS A 26 19.66 -23.54 6.82
C LYS A 26 19.69 -23.29 5.31
N VAL A 27 19.74 -22.03 4.89
CA VAL A 27 19.70 -21.60 3.49
C VAL A 27 21.07 -21.07 3.11
N LYS A 28 21.60 -21.49 1.96
CA LYS A 28 22.84 -20.94 1.42
C LYS A 28 22.56 -19.59 0.78
N LEU A 29 22.95 -18.51 1.44
CA LEU A 29 22.76 -17.14 0.96
C LEU A 29 23.92 -16.68 0.09
N ALA A 30 23.62 -15.86 -0.92
CA ALA A 30 24.62 -15.08 -1.65
C ALA A 30 25.03 -13.83 -0.87
N GLY A 31 26.14 -13.19 -1.28
CA GLY A 31 26.74 -12.06 -0.56
C GLY A 31 25.98 -10.73 -0.69
N ASP A 32 25.00 -10.65 -1.59
CA ASP A 32 24.15 -9.48 -1.84
C ASP A 32 22.92 -9.41 -0.92
N VAL A 33 22.64 -10.48 -0.16
CA VAL A 33 21.44 -10.57 0.70
C VAL A 33 21.58 -9.67 1.93
N ASN A 34 20.68 -8.69 2.07
CA ASN A 34 20.59 -7.80 3.22
C ASN A 34 19.29 -8.01 4.00
N LEU A 35 19.39 -8.64 5.17
CA LEU A 35 18.23 -8.95 6.03
C LEU A 35 17.57 -7.71 6.63
N ASN A 36 18.32 -6.63 6.87
CA ASN A 36 17.75 -5.39 7.38
C ASN A 36 16.83 -4.74 6.34
N THR A 37 17.25 -4.73 5.07
CA THR A 37 16.41 -4.28 3.95
C THR A 37 15.14 -5.11 3.84
N LEU A 38 15.23 -6.44 3.94
CA LEU A 38 14.06 -7.33 3.91
C LEU A 38 13.12 -7.08 5.10
N ALA A 39 13.65 -6.89 6.31
CA ALA A 39 12.86 -6.61 7.50
C ALA A 39 12.09 -5.28 7.37
N ARG A 40 12.67 -4.27 6.72
CA ARG A 40 12.00 -2.99 6.40
C ARG A 40 10.92 -3.17 5.35
N GLY A 41 11.16 -3.99 4.34
CA GLY A 41 10.21 -4.28 3.26
C GLY A 41 9.05 -5.20 3.65
N THR A 42 9.00 -5.69 4.89
CA THR A 42 8.00 -6.68 5.36
C THR A 42 7.16 -6.18 6.57
N PRO A 43 6.66 -4.93 6.55
CA PRO A 43 5.90 -4.40 7.70
C PRO A 43 4.63 -5.21 7.94
N GLY A 44 4.34 -5.48 9.22
CA GLY A 44 3.13 -6.20 9.64
C GLY A 44 3.12 -7.71 9.42
N MET A 45 4.16 -8.29 8.80
CA MET A 45 4.27 -9.74 8.61
C MET A 45 4.49 -10.48 9.93
N SER A 46 3.80 -11.61 10.11
CA SER A 46 3.99 -12.49 11.25
C SER A 46 5.27 -13.32 11.12
N GLY A 47 5.71 -13.97 12.20
CA GLY A 47 6.86 -14.88 12.14
C GLY A 47 6.66 -16.04 11.16
N ALA A 48 5.42 -16.51 10.99
CA ALA A 48 5.09 -17.55 10.03
C ALA A 48 5.21 -17.03 8.58
N ASP A 49 4.78 -15.80 8.31
CA ASP A 49 4.87 -15.20 6.98
C ASP A 49 6.33 -14.99 6.56
N LEU A 50 7.18 -14.54 7.48
CA LEU A 50 8.63 -14.41 7.25
C LEU A 50 9.31 -15.75 7.01
N ALA A 51 8.95 -16.78 7.78
CA ALA A 51 9.45 -18.13 7.57
C ALA A 51 9.03 -18.67 6.19
N ASN A 52 7.79 -18.42 5.79
CA ASN A 52 7.28 -18.81 4.47
C ASN A 52 8.01 -18.06 3.35
N MET A 53 8.26 -16.76 3.50
CA MET A 53 9.02 -15.96 2.53
C MET A 53 10.43 -16.53 2.31
N VAL A 54 11.14 -16.91 3.39
CA VAL A 54 12.47 -17.54 3.29
C VAL A 54 12.40 -18.88 2.53
N ASN A 55 11.38 -19.69 2.80
CA ASN A 55 11.19 -20.97 2.10
C ASN A 55 10.88 -20.76 0.60
N GLU A 56 10.02 -19.79 0.28
CA GLU A 56 9.69 -19.43 -1.10
C GLU A 56 10.92 -18.92 -1.87
N ALA A 57 11.78 -18.11 -1.24
CA ALA A 57 13.03 -17.65 -1.85
C ALA A 57 13.96 -18.84 -2.17
N ALA A 58 14.07 -19.81 -1.26
CA ALA A 58 14.86 -21.01 -1.49
C ALA A 58 14.30 -21.89 -2.63
N LEU A 59 12.97 -22.03 -2.72
CA LEU A 59 12.31 -22.75 -3.81
C LEU A 59 12.51 -22.05 -5.16
N LEU A 60 12.46 -20.71 -5.20
CA LEU A 60 12.71 -19.93 -6.42
C LEU A 60 14.14 -20.09 -6.91
N ALA A 61 15.12 -19.99 -6.01
CA ALA A 61 16.53 -20.21 -6.32
C ALA A 61 16.76 -21.64 -6.84
N SER A 62 16.18 -22.64 -6.17
CA SER A 62 16.27 -24.05 -6.61
C SER A 62 15.63 -24.30 -7.97
N ARG A 63 14.51 -23.63 -8.29
CA ARG A 63 13.85 -23.76 -9.60
C ARG A 63 14.64 -23.11 -10.73
N GLY A 64 15.46 -22.10 -10.40
CA GLY A 64 16.36 -21.44 -11.33
C GLY A 64 17.75 -22.09 -11.41
N ASP A 65 17.93 -23.29 -10.83
CA ASP A 65 19.21 -24.00 -10.74
C ASP A 65 20.36 -23.13 -10.17
N LYS A 66 20.05 -22.25 -9.21
CA LYS A 66 21.05 -21.37 -8.57
C LYS A 66 21.77 -22.08 -7.41
N ASP A 67 23.06 -21.77 -7.26
CA ASP A 67 23.91 -22.34 -6.20
C ASP A 67 23.70 -21.71 -4.82
N ALA A 68 22.99 -20.58 -4.74
CA ALA A 68 22.69 -19.82 -3.54
C ALA A 68 21.41 -19.01 -3.76
N VAL A 69 20.80 -18.54 -2.68
CA VAL A 69 19.64 -17.65 -2.71
C VAL A 69 20.13 -16.21 -2.72
N TYR A 70 19.74 -15.45 -3.75
CA TYR A 70 20.13 -14.06 -3.97
C TYR A 70 19.07 -13.09 -3.45
N MET A 71 19.41 -11.80 -3.37
CA MET A 71 18.45 -10.78 -2.94
C MET A 71 17.22 -10.74 -3.85
N GLU A 72 17.40 -10.93 -5.17
CA GLU A 72 16.30 -11.01 -6.14
C GLU A 72 15.30 -12.13 -5.85
N ASP A 73 15.75 -13.27 -5.32
CA ASP A 73 14.86 -14.40 -4.97
C ASP A 73 14.02 -14.05 -3.73
N PHE A 74 14.60 -13.32 -2.78
CA PHE A 74 13.86 -12.81 -1.63
C PHE A 74 12.85 -11.73 -2.02
N GLU A 75 13.20 -10.84 -2.94
CA GLU A 75 12.28 -9.82 -3.45
C GLU A 75 11.09 -10.46 -4.18
N GLU A 76 11.31 -11.45 -5.03
CA GLU A 76 10.21 -12.17 -5.70
C GLU A 76 9.39 -13.02 -4.71
N ALA A 77 10.03 -13.63 -3.69
CA ALA A 77 9.32 -14.34 -2.64
C ALA A 77 8.46 -13.41 -1.77
N LYS A 78 9.00 -12.23 -1.43
CA LYS A 78 8.28 -11.16 -0.72
C LYS A 78 7.04 -10.74 -1.51
N ASP A 79 7.21 -10.43 -2.79
CA ASP A 79 6.10 -10.08 -3.68
C ASP A 79 5.05 -11.20 -3.74
N LYS A 80 5.48 -12.46 -3.82
CA LYS A 80 4.58 -13.61 -3.82
C LYS A 80 3.78 -13.74 -2.52
N VAL A 81 4.41 -13.51 -1.36
CA VAL A 81 3.71 -13.61 -0.06
C VAL A 81 2.79 -12.41 0.16
N MET A 82 3.20 -11.20 -0.22
CA MET A 82 2.41 -9.97 -0.01
C MET A 82 1.27 -9.80 -1.03
N MET A 83 1.51 -10.12 -2.30
CA MET A 83 0.60 -9.82 -3.41
C MET A 83 0.01 -11.09 -4.06
N GLY A 84 0.52 -12.27 -3.73
CA GLY A 84 0.16 -13.54 -4.36
C GLY A 84 1.02 -13.88 -5.58
N THR A 85 0.79 -15.06 -6.14
CA THR A 85 1.58 -15.57 -7.27
C THR A 85 1.32 -14.76 -8.55
N ALA A 86 2.41 -14.44 -9.27
CA ALA A 86 2.32 -13.82 -10.58
C ALA A 86 1.64 -14.75 -11.59
N ARG A 87 0.62 -14.24 -12.28
CA ARG A 87 -0.17 -14.98 -13.27
C ARG A 87 0.34 -14.75 -14.69
N LYS A 88 1.61 -15.12 -14.93
CA LYS A 88 2.28 -14.94 -16.25
C LYS A 88 1.57 -15.64 -17.42
N SER A 89 0.71 -16.61 -17.17
CA SER A 89 -0.08 -17.32 -18.19
C SER A 89 -1.41 -16.64 -18.55
N MET A 90 -1.81 -15.59 -17.82
CA MET A 90 -3.02 -14.84 -18.15
C MET A 90 -2.73 -13.93 -19.33
N VAL A 91 -3.41 -14.19 -20.45
CA VAL A 91 -3.34 -13.32 -21.63
C VAL A 91 -4.26 -12.14 -21.39
N ILE A 92 -3.68 -10.94 -21.27
CA ILE A 92 -4.39 -9.66 -21.22
C ILE A 92 -4.30 -9.04 -22.61
N ALA A 93 -5.40 -8.46 -23.10
CA ALA A 93 -5.40 -7.75 -24.37
C ALA A 93 -4.55 -6.47 -24.27
N ASP A 94 -3.83 -6.10 -25.34
CA ASP A 94 -2.92 -4.93 -25.31
C ASP A 94 -3.63 -3.64 -24.85
N LYS A 95 -4.89 -3.44 -25.24
CA LYS A 95 -5.70 -2.30 -24.82
C LYS A 95 -6.01 -2.31 -23.32
N GLU A 96 -6.28 -3.49 -22.74
CA GLU A 96 -6.53 -3.62 -21.30
C GLU A 96 -5.23 -3.43 -20.51
N LYS A 97 -4.10 -3.95 -21.02
CA LYS A 97 -2.77 -3.71 -20.47
C LYS A 97 -2.41 -2.22 -20.48
N GLU A 98 -2.79 -1.50 -21.53
CA GLU A 98 -2.65 -0.03 -21.62
C GLU A 98 -3.46 0.68 -20.53
N VAL A 99 -4.73 0.34 -20.33
CA VAL A 99 -5.55 0.92 -19.26
C VAL A 99 -4.92 0.69 -17.89
N ILE A 100 -4.46 -0.55 -17.61
CA ILE A 100 -3.78 -0.89 -16.35
C ILE A 100 -2.50 -0.07 -16.18
N ALA A 101 -1.70 0.12 -17.25
CA ALA A 101 -0.48 0.92 -17.17
C ALA A 101 -0.74 2.39 -16.80
N TYR A 102 -1.77 3.00 -17.38
CA TYR A 102 -2.17 4.36 -16.99
C TYR A 102 -2.77 4.42 -15.58
N HIS A 103 -3.50 3.39 -15.17
CA HIS A 103 -4.05 3.29 -13.82
C HIS A 103 -2.93 3.26 -12.76
N GLU A 104 -1.96 2.37 -12.90
CA GLU A 104 -0.83 2.27 -11.97
C GLU A 104 0.09 3.50 -12.03
N ALA A 105 0.30 4.06 -13.22
CA ALA A 105 1.02 5.31 -13.39
C ALA A 105 0.31 6.48 -12.66
N GLY A 106 -1.03 6.47 -12.64
CA GLY A 106 -1.85 7.45 -11.93
C GLY A 106 -1.61 7.43 -10.42
N HIS A 107 -1.68 6.26 -9.79
CA HIS A 107 -1.35 6.09 -8.37
C HIS A 107 0.07 6.55 -8.06
N THR A 108 1.02 6.10 -8.87
CA THR A 108 2.45 6.37 -8.69
C THR A 108 2.77 7.86 -8.77
N LEU A 109 2.24 8.54 -9.78
CA LEU A 109 2.49 9.96 -9.99
C LEU A 109 1.89 10.80 -8.85
N VAL A 110 0.64 10.52 -8.46
CA VAL A 110 0.02 11.22 -7.35
C VAL A 110 0.80 11.02 -6.04
N ALA A 111 1.24 9.79 -5.76
CA ALA A 111 2.05 9.50 -4.56
C ALA A 111 3.38 10.26 -4.56
N LYS A 112 4.09 10.32 -5.70
CA LYS A 112 5.37 11.04 -5.80
C LYS A 112 5.20 12.56 -5.61
N PHE A 113 4.09 13.15 -6.04
CA PHE A 113 3.87 14.60 -5.93
C PHE A 113 3.29 15.05 -4.59
N LEU A 114 2.82 14.12 -3.74
CA LEU A 114 2.31 14.44 -2.41
C LEU A 114 3.40 14.28 -1.35
N PRO A 115 3.73 15.34 -0.59
CA PRO A 115 4.87 15.32 0.35
C PRO A 115 4.66 14.38 1.56
N LYS A 116 3.41 14.07 1.89
CA LYS A 116 3.05 13.21 3.04
C LYS A 116 2.59 11.81 2.61
N ALA A 117 2.70 11.44 1.33
CA ALA A 117 2.40 10.09 0.89
C ALA A 117 3.57 9.14 1.20
N ASP A 118 3.27 7.86 1.37
CA ASP A 118 4.30 6.85 1.51
C ASP A 118 5.15 6.76 0.23
N PRO A 119 6.48 6.52 0.35
CA PRO A 119 7.33 6.39 -0.82
C PRO A 119 6.96 5.13 -1.60
N ILE A 120 6.92 5.28 -2.92
CA ILE A 120 6.76 4.17 -3.85
C ILE A 120 8.02 3.31 -3.79
N HIS A 121 7.83 2.00 -3.70
CA HIS A 121 8.90 1.02 -3.78
C HIS A 121 8.96 0.40 -5.18
N LYS A 122 7.81 -0.06 -5.69
CA LYS A 122 7.71 -0.81 -6.95
C LYS A 122 6.34 -0.62 -7.58
N VAL A 123 6.31 -0.57 -8.90
CA VAL A 123 5.08 -0.48 -9.69
C VAL A 123 5.09 -1.61 -10.71
N THR A 124 3.98 -2.34 -10.85
CA THR A 124 3.88 -3.41 -11.85
C THR A 124 2.49 -3.51 -12.45
N ILE A 125 2.46 -3.82 -13.75
CA ILE A 125 1.24 -4.17 -14.49
C ILE A 125 1.10 -5.69 -14.68
N ILE A 126 1.93 -6.47 -13.98
CA ILE A 126 1.84 -7.93 -14.00
C ILE A 126 0.78 -8.36 -12.98
N PRO A 127 -0.24 -9.12 -13.41
CA PRO A 127 -1.28 -9.58 -12.50
C PRO A 127 -0.73 -10.48 -11.40
N ARG A 128 -1.05 -10.15 -10.15
CA ARG A 128 -0.68 -10.92 -8.95
C ARG A 128 -1.90 -11.16 -8.09
N GLY A 129 -2.13 -12.42 -7.72
CA GLY A 129 -3.30 -12.80 -6.91
C GLY A 129 -4.62 -12.38 -7.57
N MET A 130 -5.37 -11.50 -6.88
CA MET A 130 -6.62 -10.90 -7.37
C MET A 130 -6.44 -9.54 -8.07
N ALA A 131 -5.25 -8.95 -8.04
CA ALA A 131 -4.95 -7.65 -8.63
C ALA A 131 -4.40 -7.79 -10.07
N LEU A 132 -4.75 -6.84 -10.95
CA LEU A 132 -4.32 -6.80 -12.35
C LEU A 132 -3.05 -5.95 -12.55
N GLY A 133 -2.80 -5.00 -11.65
CA GLY A 133 -1.59 -4.21 -11.46
C GLY A 133 -1.51 -3.79 -9.99
N VAL A 134 -0.31 -3.43 -9.52
CA VAL A 134 -0.11 -2.96 -8.14
C VAL A 134 1.00 -1.90 -8.08
N THR A 135 0.66 -0.77 -7.49
CA THR A 135 1.60 0.24 -6.99
C THR A 135 1.88 -0.05 -5.51
N HIS A 136 3.08 -0.50 -5.20
CA HIS A 136 3.49 -0.86 -3.84
C HIS A 136 4.25 0.29 -3.17
N SER A 137 3.69 0.80 -2.07
CA SER A 137 4.34 1.77 -1.18
C SER A 137 4.87 1.08 0.08
N LEU A 138 6.02 1.53 0.57
CA LEU A 138 6.59 1.07 1.84
C LEU A 138 6.53 2.21 2.85
N PRO A 139 5.80 2.07 3.97
CA PRO A 139 5.83 3.06 5.04
C PRO A 139 7.26 3.26 5.57
N VAL A 140 7.73 4.51 5.63
CA VAL A 140 9.08 4.83 6.15
C VAL A 140 9.15 4.58 7.66
N ASP A 141 8.03 4.80 8.35
CA ASP A 141 7.89 4.67 9.80
C ASP A 141 6.69 3.75 10.12
N GLU A 142 6.88 2.81 11.06
CA GLU A 142 5.77 2.08 11.69
C GLU A 142 5.02 3.00 12.66
N ARG A 143 4.32 4.00 12.11
CA ARG A 143 3.60 4.98 12.91
C ARG A 143 2.35 4.35 13.51
N HIS A 144 2.18 4.51 14.82
CA HIS A 144 0.95 4.14 15.52
C HIS A 144 -0.18 5.16 15.35
N THR A 145 0.12 6.36 14.85
CA THR A 145 -0.85 7.44 14.64
C THR A 145 -0.62 8.12 13.29
N HIS A 146 -1.70 8.56 12.64
CA HIS A 146 -1.65 9.21 11.33
C HIS A 146 -2.29 10.60 11.41
N SER A 147 -1.64 11.58 10.76
CA SER A 147 -2.18 12.94 10.63
C SER A 147 -3.32 12.99 9.61
N LYS A 148 -4.19 14.00 9.72
CA LYS A 148 -5.27 14.23 8.74
C LYS A 148 -4.70 14.41 7.33
N GLU A 149 -3.61 15.17 7.18
CA GLU A 149 -3.03 15.42 5.86
C GLU A 149 -2.40 14.17 5.23
N TYR A 150 -1.88 13.25 6.05
CA TYR A 150 -1.41 11.94 5.57
C TYR A 150 -2.59 11.14 4.99
N LEU A 151 -3.71 11.08 5.71
CA LEU A 151 -4.88 10.32 5.27
C LEU A 151 -5.53 10.94 4.04
N GLU A 152 -5.58 12.27 3.95
CA GLU A 152 -6.00 12.99 2.74
C GLU A 152 -5.07 12.69 1.56
N SER A 153 -3.75 12.59 1.80
CA SER A 153 -2.80 12.18 0.77
C SER A 153 -3.05 10.74 0.32
N THR A 154 -3.31 9.81 1.25
CA THR A 154 -3.69 8.43 0.93
C THR A 154 -4.96 8.37 0.11
N LEU A 155 -5.99 9.15 0.46
CA LEU A 155 -7.23 9.25 -0.33
C LEU A 155 -6.95 9.73 -1.75
N ALA A 156 -6.12 10.77 -1.91
CA ALA A 156 -5.76 11.29 -3.22
C ALA A 156 -5.00 10.24 -4.06
N VAL A 157 -4.07 9.49 -3.45
CA VAL A 157 -3.39 8.38 -4.12
C VAL A 157 -4.40 7.32 -4.57
N LEU A 158 -5.35 6.91 -3.73
CA LEU A 158 -6.39 5.92 -4.11
C LEU A 158 -7.26 6.39 -5.28
N MET A 159 -7.45 7.69 -5.46
CA MET A 159 -8.18 8.23 -6.62
C MET A 159 -7.31 8.35 -7.88
N GLY A 160 -5.99 8.22 -7.76
CA GLY A 160 -5.03 8.45 -8.85
C GLY A 160 -5.29 7.59 -10.09
N GLY A 161 -5.48 6.27 -9.92
CA GLY A 161 -5.69 5.36 -11.06
C GLY A 161 -6.95 5.67 -11.86
N ARG A 162 -8.09 5.81 -11.17
CA ARG A 162 -9.36 6.20 -11.79
C ARG A 162 -9.27 7.54 -12.54
N VAL A 163 -8.61 8.52 -11.95
CA VAL A 163 -8.50 9.85 -12.55
C VAL A 163 -7.57 9.83 -13.78
N ALA A 164 -6.51 9.02 -13.75
CA ALA A 164 -5.67 8.81 -14.92
C ALA A 164 -6.47 8.19 -16.09
N GLU A 165 -7.34 7.21 -15.81
CA GLU A 165 -8.24 6.66 -16.82
C GLU A 165 -9.17 7.72 -17.42
N LEU A 166 -9.75 8.58 -16.57
CA LEU A 166 -10.61 9.68 -17.01
C LEU A 166 -9.88 10.66 -17.93
N ILE A 167 -8.67 11.06 -17.57
CA ILE A 167 -7.89 12.06 -18.33
C ILE A 167 -7.49 11.50 -19.70
N VAL A 168 -7.05 10.24 -19.76
CA VAL A 168 -6.45 9.67 -20.98
C VAL A 168 -7.49 9.03 -21.89
N PHE A 169 -8.46 8.31 -21.32
CA PHE A 169 -9.42 7.52 -22.09
C PHE A 169 -10.84 8.09 -22.05
N ASN A 170 -11.10 9.08 -21.20
CA ASN A 170 -12.44 9.65 -20.98
C ASN A 170 -13.51 8.57 -20.72
N GLN A 171 -13.12 7.51 -20.00
CA GLN A 171 -13.95 6.37 -19.65
C GLN A 171 -13.66 5.95 -18.20
N LEU A 172 -14.58 5.20 -17.62
CA LEU A 172 -14.45 4.65 -16.28
C LEU A 172 -14.48 3.14 -16.36
N ASP A 173 -13.44 2.50 -15.82
CA ASP A 173 -13.42 1.05 -15.70
C ASP A 173 -13.85 0.58 -14.30
N THR A 174 -14.24 -0.68 -14.25
CA THR A 174 -14.51 -1.45 -13.04
C THR A 174 -13.25 -1.74 -12.22
N GLY A 175 -12.06 -1.59 -12.81
CA GLY A 175 -10.76 -1.81 -12.16
C GLY A 175 -10.55 -0.97 -10.89
N ALA A 176 -11.08 0.25 -10.85
CA ALA A 176 -10.97 1.15 -9.69
C ALA A 176 -11.87 0.80 -8.49
N GLY A 177 -12.66 -0.29 -8.57
CA GLY A 177 -13.65 -0.63 -7.55
C GLY A 177 -13.06 -0.86 -6.15
N ASN A 178 -11.91 -1.56 -6.07
CA ASN A 178 -11.23 -1.80 -4.80
C ASN A 178 -10.69 -0.50 -4.19
N ASP A 179 -10.20 0.44 -5.01
CA ASP A 179 -9.65 1.69 -4.50
C ASP A 179 -10.74 2.63 -4.01
N LEU A 180 -11.89 2.66 -4.69
CA LEU A 180 -13.08 3.36 -4.23
C LEU A 180 -13.60 2.79 -2.90
N GLU A 181 -13.61 1.46 -2.76
CA GLU A 181 -14.02 0.82 -1.51
C GLU A 181 -13.08 1.18 -0.36
N ARG A 182 -11.76 1.10 -0.59
CA ARG A 182 -10.73 1.49 0.39
C ARG A 182 -10.84 2.96 0.76
N ALA A 183 -10.98 3.85 -0.22
CA ALA A 183 -11.12 5.28 0.00
C ALA A 183 -12.38 5.60 0.81
N THR A 184 -13.51 4.97 0.47
CA THR A 184 -14.77 5.13 1.20
C THR A 184 -14.66 4.66 2.64
N LYS A 185 -14.04 3.48 2.88
CA LYS A 185 -13.79 2.96 4.23
C LYS A 185 -12.87 3.88 5.03
N LEU A 186 -11.82 4.43 4.41
CA LEU A 186 -10.89 5.34 5.05
C LEU A 186 -11.56 6.67 5.42
N ALA A 187 -12.27 7.28 4.48
CA ALA A 187 -13.03 8.51 4.70
C ALA A 187 -14.10 8.31 5.80
N ARG A 188 -14.78 7.16 5.83
CA ARG A 188 -15.71 6.81 6.91
C ARG A 188 -15.01 6.76 8.27
N LYS A 189 -13.81 6.17 8.38
CA LYS A 189 -13.04 6.17 9.64
C LYS A 189 -12.60 7.58 10.04
N MET A 190 -12.17 8.41 9.09
CA MET A 190 -11.82 9.81 9.34
C MET A 190 -12.99 10.59 9.94
N VAL A 191 -14.20 10.39 9.41
CA VAL A 191 -15.41 11.06 9.89
C VAL A 191 -15.91 10.45 11.20
N CYS A 192 -16.09 9.13 11.25
CA CYS A 192 -16.80 8.44 12.34
C CYS A 192 -15.90 8.08 13.52
N ASN A 193 -14.64 7.72 13.32
CA ASN A 193 -13.79 7.17 14.38
C ASN A 193 -12.78 8.19 14.89
N TRP A 194 -12.31 9.09 14.02
CA TRP A 194 -11.24 10.04 14.34
C TRP A 194 -11.70 11.50 14.43
N GLY A 195 -12.98 11.79 14.16
CA GLY A 195 -13.55 13.13 14.33
C GLY A 195 -12.87 14.20 13.47
N MET A 196 -12.40 13.84 12.26
CA MET A 196 -11.64 14.73 11.38
C MET A 196 -12.51 15.63 10.49
N SER A 197 -13.84 15.57 10.64
CA SER A 197 -14.79 16.46 9.97
C SER A 197 -15.04 17.71 10.82
N ASP A 198 -14.86 18.89 10.21
CA ASP A 198 -15.12 20.17 10.89
C ASP A 198 -16.61 20.36 11.20
N LYS A 199 -17.50 19.71 10.43
CA LYS A 199 -18.96 19.84 10.56
C LYS A 199 -19.52 18.98 11.69
N LEU A 200 -19.00 17.75 11.82
CA LEU A 200 -19.44 16.80 12.86
C LEU A 200 -18.64 16.95 14.16
N GLY A 201 -17.43 17.50 14.09
CA GLY A 201 -16.57 17.76 15.23
C GLY A 201 -15.88 16.50 15.79
N PRO A 202 -15.18 16.64 16.93
CA PRO A 202 -14.34 15.60 17.50
C PRO A 202 -15.15 14.59 18.32
N VAL A 203 -16.10 13.91 17.69
CA VAL A 203 -16.95 12.89 18.33
C VAL A 203 -16.91 11.58 17.52
N THR A 204 -17.11 10.46 18.21
CA THR A 204 -17.12 9.14 17.58
C THR A 204 -18.55 8.68 17.27
N PHE A 205 -18.78 8.20 16.06
CA PHE A 205 -20.06 7.68 15.59
C PHE A 205 -19.98 6.19 15.27
N GLY A 206 -20.89 5.39 15.84
CA GLY A 206 -20.92 3.94 15.69
C GLY A 206 -19.95 3.24 16.64
N LYS A 207 -20.47 2.30 17.44
CA LYS A 207 -19.62 1.47 18.30
C LYS A 207 -18.77 0.55 17.44
N THR A 208 -17.46 0.61 17.63
CA THR A 208 -16.57 -0.49 17.24
C THR A 208 -16.73 -1.56 18.32
N GLU A 209 -17.73 -2.45 18.20
CA GLU A 209 -17.79 -3.61 19.09
C GLU A 209 -16.65 -4.57 18.73
N GLU A 210 -15.54 -4.43 19.43
CA GLU A 210 -14.33 -5.25 19.31
C GLU A 210 -14.47 -6.65 19.97
N HIS A 211 -15.69 -7.08 20.29
CA HIS A 211 -15.96 -8.37 20.95
C HIS A 211 -16.73 -9.33 20.04
N LEU A 212 -16.02 -9.88 19.04
CA LEU A 212 -16.45 -11.04 18.24
C LEU A 212 -16.32 -12.32 19.08
N PHE A 213 -17.20 -12.54 20.06
CA PHE A 213 -17.41 -13.86 20.65
C PHE A 213 -18.91 -14.16 20.80
N LEU A 214 -19.32 -15.25 20.13
CA LEU A 214 -20.65 -15.88 20.06
C LEU A 214 -21.66 -15.30 19.05
N GLY A 215 -21.58 -15.80 17.81
CA GLY A 215 -22.68 -16.57 17.19
C GLY A 215 -24.07 -15.95 17.11
N ARG A 216 -24.20 -14.62 17.09
CA ARG A 216 -25.43 -13.91 16.74
C ARG A 216 -25.08 -12.80 15.78
N GLU A 217 -25.83 -12.72 14.68
CA GLU A 217 -25.87 -11.54 13.82
C GLU A 217 -26.33 -10.35 14.67
N ILE A 218 -25.38 -9.58 15.19
CA ILE A 218 -25.65 -8.35 15.92
C ILE A 218 -25.97 -7.31 14.84
N GLN A 219 -27.26 -6.97 14.73
CA GLN A 219 -27.71 -5.77 14.03
C GLN A 219 -26.87 -4.60 14.54
N GLN A 220 -26.03 -4.01 13.70
CA GLN A 220 -25.32 -2.76 14.02
C GLN A 220 -26.37 -1.72 14.41
N HIS A 221 -26.52 -1.44 15.70
CA HIS A 221 -27.30 -0.30 16.13
C HIS A 221 -26.54 0.96 15.72
N GLN A 222 -27.12 1.72 14.79
CA GLN A 222 -26.67 3.07 14.50
C GLN A 222 -27.02 3.93 15.71
N ASP A 223 -26.02 4.21 16.55
CA ASP A 223 -26.15 5.06 17.75
C ASP A 223 -26.29 6.57 17.38
N TYR A 224 -26.88 6.91 16.24
CA TYR A 224 -27.06 8.27 15.76
C TYR A 224 -28.31 8.44 14.90
N SER A 225 -28.81 9.66 14.83
CA SER A 225 -30.04 9.98 14.08
C SER A 225 -29.85 9.85 12.57
N GLU A 226 -30.94 9.67 11.83
CA GLU A 226 -30.91 9.68 10.35
C GLU A 226 -30.33 10.99 9.80
N ALA A 227 -30.63 12.13 10.42
CA ALA A 227 -30.05 13.42 10.06
C ALA A 227 -28.52 13.44 10.21
N THR A 228 -27.99 12.78 11.25
CA THR A 228 -26.54 12.59 11.44
C THR A 228 -25.97 11.64 10.39
N ALA A 229 -26.69 10.56 10.06
CA ALA A 229 -26.25 9.61 9.03
C ALA A 229 -26.08 10.29 7.66
N VAL A 230 -27.06 11.10 7.25
CA VAL A 230 -27.00 11.90 6.03
C VAL A 230 -25.81 12.87 6.07
N MET A 231 -25.53 13.47 7.22
CA MET A 231 -24.39 14.36 7.39
C MET A 231 -23.05 13.62 7.27
N ILE A 232 -22.95 12.42 7.84
CA ILE A 232 -21.77 11.55 7.71
C ILE A 232 -21.52 11.22 6.24
N ASP A 233 -22.55 10.78 5.50
CA ASP A 233 -22.39 10.41 4.10
C ASP A 233 -22.01 11.62 3.22
N GLN A 234 -22.54 12.81 3.53
CA GLN A 234 -22.11 14.06 2.87
C GLN A 234 -20.64 14.37 3.11
N GLU A 235 -20.16 14.21 4.35
CA GLU A 235 -18.76 14.47 4.69
C GLU A 235 -17.82 13.42 4.08
N ILE A 236 -18.21 12.14 4.06
CA ILE A 236 -17.48 11.08 3.36
C ILE A 236 -17.32 11.45 1.88
N ARG A 237 -18.42 11.81 1.22
CA ARG A 237 -18.40 12.23 -0.19
C ARG A 237 -17.48 13.43 -0.40
N LYS A 238 -17.55 14.44 0.47
CA LYS A 238 -16.67 15.62 0.40
C LYS A 238 -15.19 15.25 0.46
N PHE A 239 -14.79 14.33 1.35
CA PHE A 239 -13.40 13.87 1.43
C PHE A 239 -12.97 13.17 0.13
N VAL A 240 -13.81 12.29 -0.42
CA VAL A 240 -13.51 11.56 -1.66
C VAL A 240 -13.46 12.51 -2.87
N ASP A 241 -14.43 13.42 -3.01
CA ASP A 241 -14.48 14.41 -4.10
C ASP A 241 -13.27 15.36 -4.05
N THR A 242 -12.82 15.75 -2.84
CA THR A 242 -11.62 16.58 -2.65
C THR A 242 -10.34 15.82 -3.04
N ALA A 243 -10.27 14.55 -2.69
CA ALA A 243 -9.17 13.67 -3.07
C ALA A 243 -9.11 13.46 -4.60
N GLU A 244 -10.26 13.22 -5.25
CA GLU A 244 -10.37 13.10 -6.70
C GLU A 244 -9.94 14.40 -7.40
N SER A 245 -10.39 15.55 -6.90
CA SER A 245 -9.99 16.87 -7.42
C SER A 245 -8.48 17.12 -7.27
N THR A 246 -7.89 16.68 -6.15
CA THR A 246 -6.45 16.80 -5.90
C THR A 246 -5.65 15.92 -6.87
N ALA A 247 -6.05 14.66 -7.05
CA ALA A 247 -5.46 13.75 -8.01
C ALA A 247 -5.58 14.32 -9.44
N HIS A 248 -6.75 14.83 -9.81
CA HIS A 248 -7.00 15.41 -11.13
C HIS A 248 -6.09 16.59 -11.42
N ARG A 249 -5.92 17.49 -10.45
CA ARG A 249 -5.00 18.62 -10.58
C ARG A 249 -3.56 18.16 -10.80
N ILE A 250 -3.07 17.25 -9.95
CA ILE A 250 -1.69 16.74 -10.04
C ILE A 250 -1.43 16.05 -11.39
N LEU A 251 -2.35 15.18 -11.82
CA LEU A 251 -2.23 14.44 -13.06
C LEU A 251 -2.34 15.36 -14.28
N THR A 252 -3.24 16.35 -14.27
CA THR A 252 -3.40 17.32 -15.36
C THR A 252 -2.18 18.24 -15.50
N GLU A 253 -1.58 18.66 -14.37
CA GLU A 253 -0.35 19.46 -14.37
C GLU A 253 0.89 18.67 -14.87
N ASN A 254 0.82 17.33 -14.88
CA ASN A 254 1.94 16.44 -15.18
C ASN A 254 1.59 15.34 -16.21
N VAL A 255 0.68 15.63 -17.16
CA VAL A 255 0.20 14.65 -18.16
C VAL A 255 1.35 14.04 -18.97
N ASP A 256 2.36 14.83 -19.33
CA ASP A 256 3.53 14.35 -20.06
C ASP A 256 4.28 13.24 -19.28
N LYS A 257 4.38 13.39 -17.96
CA LYS A 257 5.03 12.41 -17.07
C LYS A 257 4.16 11.17 -16.89
N LEU A 258 2.84 11.33 -16.87
CA LEU A 258 1.90 10.22 -16.86
C LEU A 258 2.06 9.33 -18.11
N HIS A 259 2.14 9.94 -19.30
CA HIS A 259 2.40 9.22 -20.53
C HIS A 259 3.78 8.53 -20.54
N ALA A 260 4.83 9.22 -20.07
CA ALA A 260 6.17 8.66 -19.99
C ALA A 260 6.24 7.43 -19.07
N LEU A 261 5.60 7.51 -17.90
CA LEU A 261 5.57 6.42 -16.92
C LEU A 261 4.74 5.23 -17.42
N SER A 262 3.57 5.48 -18.01
CA SER A 262 2.75 4.43 -18.61
C SER A 262 3.50 3.70 -19.73
N LYS A 263 4.22 4.44 -20.59
CA LYS A 263 5.05 3.84 -21.64
C LYS A 263 6.16 2.96 -21.07
N ALA A 264 6.86 3.42 -20.03
CA ALA A 264 7.88 2.62 -19.36
C ALA A 264 7.29 1.34 -18.73
N LEU A 265 6.09 1.41 -18.13
CA LEU A 265 5.39 0.24 -17.61
C LEU A 265 4.99 -0.74 -18.71
N LEU A 266 4.58 -0.25 -19.89
CA LEU A 266 4.26 -1.12 -21.03
C LEU A 266 5.49 -1.83 -21.61
N GLU A 267 6.65 -1.17 -21.59
CA GLU A 267 7.91 -1.71 -22.09
C GLU A 267 8.56 -2.70 -21.10
N ASN A 268 8.61 -2.36 -19.82
CA ASN A 268 9.35 -3.13 -18.80
C ASN A 268 8.45 -4.01 -17.90
N GLU A 269 7.13 -3.80 -17.90
CA GLU A 269 6.11 -4.43 -17.03
C GLU A 269 6.25 -4.18 -15.52
N ILE A 270 7.45 -3.81 -15.09
CA ILE A 270 7.86 -3.49 -13.73
C ILE A 270 8.74 -2.25 -13.80
N VAL A 271 8.49 -1.29 -12.92
CA VAL A 271 9.31 -0.09 -12.77
C VAL A 271 9.58 0.12 -11.28
N ASP A 272 10.85 0.23 -10.91
CA ASP A 272 11.26 0.44 -9.51
C ASP A 272 11.29 1.94 -9.15
N SER A 273 11.27 2.26 -7.86
CA SER A 273 11.23 3.65 -7.38
C SER A 273 12.28 4.58 -8.00
N ARG A 274 13.50 4.08 -8.24
CA ARG A 274 14.60 4.85 -8.86
C ARG A 274 14.30 5.19 -10.30
N GLU A 275 13.80 4.21 -11.06
CA GLU A 275 13.40 4.40 -12.46
C GLU A 275 12.21 5.35 -12.56
N VAL A 276 11.25 5.25 -11.62
CA VAL A 276 10.17 6.23 -11.49
C VAL A 276 10.73 7.64 -11.32
N ASP A 277 11.70 7.84 -10.41
CA ASP A 277 12.31 9.15 -10.16
C ASP A 277 13.04 9.71 -11.39
N GLU A 278 13.76 8.85 -12.12
CA GLU A 278 14.41 9.21 -13.38
C GLU A 278 13.39 9.64 -14.46
N ILE A 279 12.29 8.90 -14.61
CA ILE A 279 11.24 9.19 -15.60
C ILE A 279 10.51 10.51 -15.28
N ILE A 280 10.23 10.78 -14.00
CA ILE A 280 9.55 12.02 -13.60
C ILE A 280 10.50 13.24 -13.56
N GLY A 281 11.80 13.03 -13.82
CA GLY A 281 12.82 14.07 -13.84
C GLY A 281 13.15 14.62 -12.45
N ARG A 282 13.00 13.80 -11.40
CA ARG A 282 13.48 14.14 -10.05
C ARG A 282 14.84 13.48 -9.83
N SER A 283 15.81 14.24 -9.34
CA SER A 283 17.09 13.64 -8.94
C SER A 283 16.83 12.58 -7.87
N PRO A 284 17.44 11.37 -7.97
CA PRO A 284 17.35 10.37 -6.91
C PRO A 284 18.04 10.97 -5.67
N GLY A 285 17.25 11.46 -4.70
CA GLY A 285 17.82 12.06 -3.49
C GLY A 285 17.20 13.34 -2.92
N THR A 286 15.97 13.72 -3.27
CA THR A 286 15.17 14.53 -2.33
C THR A 286 14.30 13.60 -1.46
N GLU A 287 14.95 12.64 -0.80
CA GLU A 287 14.53 12.37 0.57
C GLU A 287 14.87 13.67 1.29
N GLU A 288 13.87 14.51 1.57
CA GLU A 288 14.04 15.48 2.64
C GLU A 288 14.56 14.65 3.82
N ASN A 289 15.73 15.03 4.30
CA ASN A 289 16.38 14.48 5.46
C ASN A 289 15.36 14.62 6.61
N VAL A 290 14.49 13.63 6.78
CA VAL A 290 13.54 13.60 7.89
C VAL A 290 14.42 13.36 9.09
N GLU A 291 14.77 14.48 9.73
CA GLU A 291 15.59 14.55 10.92
C GLU A 291 15.07 13.49 11.90
N GLN A 292 15.90 12.45 12.09
CA GLN A 292 15.60 11.35 12.99
C GLN A 292 15.25 11.96 14.36
N PRO A 293 14.04 11.74 14.91
CA PRO A 293 13.82 12.11 16.30
C PRO A 293 14.79 11.27 17.14
N ALA A 294 15.65 11.96 17.87
CA ALA A 294 16.64 11.35 18.75
C ALA A 294 15.98 10.27 19.63
N PRO A 295 16.65 9.14 19.90
CA PRO A 295 16.11 8.10 20.75
C PRO A 295 15.69 8.71 22.08
N THR A 296 14.42 8.57 22.43
CA THR A 296 13.92 8.91 23.76
C THR A 296 14.77 8.16 24.79
N PRO A 297 15.38 8.84 25.77
CA PRO A 297 16.16 8.17 26.79
C PRO A 297 15.24 7.28 27.63
N ASP A 298 15.64 6.00 27.75
CA ASP A 298 14.98 5.02 28.61
C ASP A 298 14.78 5.59 30.03
N LYS A 299 13.57 5.45 30.55
CA LYS A 299 13.25 5.62 31.98
C LYS A 299 13.00 4.27 32.62
#